data_AF-A0A5B8MKR4-F1
#
_entry.id   AF-A0A5B8MKR4-F1
#
_cell.length_a   1.000
_cell.length_b   1.000
_cell.length_c   1.000
_cell.angle_alpha   90.00
_cell.angle_beta   90.00
_cell.angle_gamma   90.00
#
_symmetry.space_group_name_H-M   'P 1'
#
loop_
_entity.id
_entity.type
_entity.pdbx_description
1 polymer ?
#
loop_
_entity_poly.entity_id
_entity_poly.type
_entity_poly.pdbx_seq_one_letter_code
_entity_poly.pdbx_strand_id
1 'polypeptide(L)'
;MAGGGRYRAGEEEGSEEEREYSSEESSSYSQSEGEDQDEEKAILEEMSHIPFDVLMKTRETMGASHPGKRGAAGAPKKLRGRGESSKAAAAAEEAGEVDDPEEAEPSRKKGKHMPKEISSKRTYNPFRESKEEAKRRTRDPRFDRLGDKDSRVSERARKNYSFVFDEVIPEEEKNLKASMKKLKGENSKQRIQNKLKKLQRQVDHHKSEKRRAETRRNVLKASSVGSSKSGKKFYLKKSEMKKQLLLGKFNELKKQGKLEDYLAKKRRRNASKEHKSIPFSRRQDRY
;
A
#
# COMPACT_ATOMS: atom_id res chain seq x y z
N MET A 1 -6.60 51.02 -6.74
CA MET A 1 -6.44 49.96 -7.75
C MET A 1 -6.95 48.65 -7.16
N ALA A 2 -8.01 48.10 -7.75
CA ALA A 2 -8.66 46.87 -7.28
C ALA A 2 -7.94 45.64 -7.85
N GLY A 3 -7.35 44.82 -6.98
CA GLY A 3 -6.75 43.53 -7.35
C GLY A 3 -7.77 42.40 -7.16
N GLY A 4 -8.56 42.12 -8.19
CA GLY A 4 -9.50 41.00 -8.20
C GLY A 4 -8.77 39.65 -8.30
N GLY A 5 -8.66 38.95 -7.18
CA GLY A 5 -8.20 37.56 -7.13
C GLY A 5 -9.21 36.63 -7.81
N ARG A 6 -8.89 36.18 -9.03
CA ARG A 6 -9.64 35.13 -9.74
C ARG A 6 -9.42 33.79 -9.04
N TYR A 7 -10.39 33.36 -8.24
CA TYR A 7 -10.47 31.98 -7.77
C TYR A 7 -10.73 31.07 -8.97
N ARG A 8 -9.72 30.34 -9.41
CA ARG A 8 -9.81 29.30 -10.44
C ARG A 8 -10.54 28.11 -9.82
N ALA A 9 -11.83 27.97 -10.11
CA ALA A 9 -12.63 26.80 -9.78
C ALA A 9 -12.14 25.60 -10.62
N GLY A 10 -11.12 24.90 -10.12
CA GLY A 10 -10.74 23.58 -10.59
C GLY A 10 -11.58 22.54 -9.85
N GLU A 11 -12.65 22.07 -10.48
CA GLU A 11 -13.38 20.88 -10.04
C GLU A 11 -12.48 19.65 -10.23
N GLU A 12 -11.66 19.31 -9.22
CA GLU A 12 -11.03 18.00 -9.14
C GLU A 12 -12.07 16.97 -8.67
N GLU A 13 -12.63 16.21 -9.62
CA GLU A 13 -13.38 14.99 -9.31
C GLU A 13 -12.43 13.91 -8.78
N GLY A 14 -12.11 14.02 -7.48
CA GLY A 14 -11.44 13.00 -6.70
C GLY A 14 -12.44 11.95 -6.23
N SER A 15 -12.45 10.78 -6.88
CA SER A 15 -13.03 9.56 -6.31
C SER A 15 -12.33 9.26 -4.97
N GLU A 16 -13.02 9.50 -3.84
CA GLU A 16 -12.49 9.33 -2.48
C GLU A 16 -12.20 7.87 -2.09
N GLU A 17 -12.54 6.91 -2.95
CA GLU A 17 -12.56 5.47 -2.65
C GLU A 17 -11.20 4.75 -2.71
N GLU A 18 -10.10 5.42 -3.08
CA GLU A 18 -8.78 4.77 -3.12
C GLU A 18 -7.88 5.08 -1.90
N ARG A 19 -8.42 5.71 -0.83
CA ARG A 19 -7.68 5.94 0.42
C ARG A 19 -7.37 4.66 1.22
N GLU A 20 -8.01 3.53 0.92
CA GLU A 20 -7.86 2.30 1.72
C GLU A 20 -6.86 1.28 1.14
N TYR A 21 -6.04 1.66 0.17
CA TYR A 21 -5.11 0.71 -0.45
C TYR A 21 -3.72 1.31 -0.76
N SER A 22 -3.15 1.98 0.22
CA SER A 22 -1.76 2.47 0.17
C SER A 22 -1.08 2.18 1.50
N SER A 23 -1.00 0.90 1.87
CA SER A 23 -0.11 0.42 2.92
C SER A 23 0.96 -0.44 2.25
N GLU A 24 2.12 0.19 2.11
CA GLU A 24 3.46 -0.39 2.14
C GLU A 24 3.93 -1.16 0.91
N GLU A 25 4.87 -0.50 0.25
CA GLU A 25 5.77 -0.94 -0.79
C GLU A 25 6.78 -1.93 -0.21
N SER A 26 6.88 -3.10 -0.82
CA SER A 26 8.15 -3.81 -0.96
C SER A 26 8.13 -4.45 -2.34
N SER A 27 8.90 -3.87 -3.25
CA SER A 27 9.21 -4.43 -4.55
C SER A 27 10.01 -5.72 -4.36
N SER A 28 9.32 -6.84 -4.19
CA SER A 28 9.89 -8.15 -4.44
C SER A 28 9.85 -8.37 -5.94
N TYR A 29 11.03 -8.32 -6.56
CA TYR A 29 11.27 -8.88 -7.89
C TYR A 29 10.87 -10.37 -7.83
N SER A 30 9.65 -10.69 -8.26
CA SER A 30 9.22 -12.08 -8.46
C SER A 30 9.57 -12.43 -9.89
N GLN A 31 10.70 -13.11 -10.04
CA GLN A 31 11.06 -13.87 -11.22
C GLN A 31 9.91 -14.82 -11.54
N SER A 32 9.40 -14.70 -12.76
CA SER A 32 8.35 -15.52 -13.32
C SER A 32 8.96 -16.87 -13.65
N GLU A 33 8.96 -17.80 -12.69
CA GLU A 33 9.28 -19.19 -13.00
C GLU A 33 8.02 -19.94 -13.41
N GLY A 34 8.01 -20.30 -14.69
CA GLY A 34 6.98 -21.12 -15.28
C GLY A 34 7.11 -21.08 -16.78
N GLU A 35 8.25 -21.57 -17.29
CA GLU A 35 8.40 -22.29 -18.59
C GLU A 35 9.88 -22.64 -18.92
N ASP A 36 10.90 -22.13 -18.21
CA ASP A 36 12.31 -22.24 -18.63
C ASP A 36 13.22 -23.27 -17.88
N GLN A 37 12.67 -24.10 -16.99
CA GLN A 37 13.51 -24.98 -16.13
C GLN A 37 14.33 -26.04 -16.90
N ASP A 38 13.91 -26.39 -18.10
CA ASP A 38 14.62 -27.36 -18.93
C ASP A 38 15.70 -26.70 -19.78
N GLU A 39 15.52 -25.44 -20.17
CA GLU A 39 16.56 -24.63 -20.83
C GLU A 39 17.67 -24.24 -19.85
N GLU A 40 17.33 -23.89 -18.61
CA GLU A 40 18.32 -23.56 -17.58
C GLU A 40 19.22 -24.75 -17.21
N LYS A 41 18.66 -25.98 -17.17
CA LYS A 41 19.44 -27.20 -16.91
C LYS A 41 20.38 -27.52 -18.06
N ALA A 42 19.92 -27.37 -19.31
CA ALA A 42 20.76 -27.58 -20.49
C ALA A 42 21.94 -26.60 -20.51
N ILE A 43 21.71 -25.33 -20.20
CA ILE A 43 22.77 -24.32 -20.09
C ILE A 43 23.74 -24.67 -18.95
N LEU A 44 23.25 -25.15 -17.79
CA LEU A 44 24.12 -25.53 -16.68
C LEU A 44 25.02 -26.75 -17.01
N GLU A 45 24.48 -27.71 -17.74
CA GLU A 45 25.21 -28.90 -18.22
C GLU A 45 26.27 -28.50 -19.25
N GLU A 46 25.96 -27.60 -20.18
CA GLU A 46 26.93 -27.03 -21.13
C GLU A 46 28.02 -26.20 -20.41
N MET A 47 27.65 -25.41 -19.39
CA MET A 47 28.61 -24.63 -18.60
C MET A 47 29.58 -25.50 -17.79
N SER A 48 29.18 -26.71 -17.41
CA SER A 48 30.04 -27.63 -16.66
C SER A 48 31.23 -28.15 -17.48
N HIS A 49 31.12 -28.14 -18.81
CA HIS A 49 32.17 -28.58 -19.73
C HIS A 49 33.19 -27.48 -20.06
N ILE A 50 32.93 -26.23 -19.66
CA ILE A 50 33.81 -25.10 -19.92
C ILE A 50 34.79 -24.96 -18.74
N PRO A 51 36.12 -25.00 -18.97
CA PRO A 51 37.09 -24.83 -17.89
C PRO A 51 36.95 -23.43 -17.26
N PHE A 52 37.07 -23.38 -15.93
CA PHE A 52 36.81 -22.19 -15.12
C PHE A 52 37.59 -20.94 -15.56
N ASP A 53 38.82 -21.10 -16.05
CA ASP A 53 39.64 -20.00 -16.54
C ASP A 53 39.04 -19.29 -17.76
N VAL A 54 38.32 -20.03 -18.60
CA VAL A 54 37.62 -19.48 -19.77
C VAL A 54 36.40 -18.67 -19.31
N LEU A 55 35.67 -19.13 -18.29
CA LEU A 55 34.55 -18.39 -17.70
C LEU A 55 34.98 -17.07 -17.03
N MET A 56 36.14 -17.07 -16.38
CA MET A 56 36.70 -15.84 -15.78
C MET A 56 37.12 -14.83 -16.85
N LYS A 57 37.80 -15.29 -17.91
CA LYS A 57 38.19 -14.43 -19.04
C LYS A 57 36.98 -13.87 -19.78
N THR A 58 35.95 -14.68 -20.05
CA THR A 58 34.73 -14.21 -20.73
C THR A 58 33.96 -13.20 -19.89
N ARG A 59 33.95 -13.35 -18.56
CA ARG A 59 33.35 -12.36 -17.65
C ARG A 59 34.04 -11.00 -17.71
N GLU A 60 35.36 -11.00 -17.80
CA GLU A 60 36.17 -9.78 -17.93
C GLU A 60 35.96 -9.10 -19.29
N THR A 61 35.88 -9.88 -20.38
CA THR A 61 35.64 -9.33 -21.74
C THR A 61 34.20 -8.86 -21.94
N MET A 62 33.22 -9.53 -21.32
CA MET A 62 31.80 -9.17 -21.36
C MET A 62 31.45 -7.96 -20.46
N GLY A 63 32.42 -7.38 -19.75
CA GLY A 63 32.22 -6.18 -18.94
C GLY A 63 31.28 -6.37 -17.75
N ALA A 64 31.06 -7.61 -17.29
CA ALA A 64 30.22 -7.93 -16.15
C ALA A 64 30.94 -7.60 -14.83
N SER A 65 30.90 -6.30 -14.47
CA SER A 65 31.42 -5.76 -13.21
C SER A 65 31.06 -6.64 -12.02
N HIS A 66 32.06 -6.97 -11.20
CA HIS A 66 31.91 -7.69 -9.93
C HIS A 66 30.80 -7.07 -9.05
N PRO A 67 29.80 -7.84 -8.57
CA PRO A 67 28.88 -7.37 -7.55
C PRO A 67 29.60 -7.46 -6.19
N GLY A 68 30.55 -6.57 -5.93
CA GLY A 68 31.34 -6.67 -4.71
C GLY A 68 32.31 -5.54 -4.39
N LYS A 69 32.36 -4.45 -5.19
CA LYS A 69 33.24 -3.32 -4.86
C LYS A 69 32.68 -2.00 -5.40
N ARG A 70 31.60 -1.52 -4.79
CA ARG A 70 31.29 -0.09 -4.74
C ARG A 70 31.53 0.37 -3.32
N GLY A 71 32.36 1.40 -3.17
CA GLY A 71 32.97 1.82 -1.92
C GLY A 71 31.98 2.00 -0.77
N ALA A 72 32.44 1.59 0.41
CA ALA A 72 31.90 2.06 1.67
C ALA A 72 32.20 3.56 1.80
N ALA A 73 31.32 4.38 1.23
CA ALA A 73 31.24 5.81 1.49
C ALA A 73 29.82 6.11 2.01
N GLY A 74 29.73 6.32 3.32
CA GLY A 74 28.72 7.15 4.00
C GLY A 74 27.25 6.76 3.83
N ALA A 75 26.72 5.93 4.72
CA ALA A 75 25.28 5.93 5.01
C ALA A 75 24.92 7.16 5.88
N PRO A 76 23.87 7.94 5.53
CA PRO A 76 23.50 9.15 6.27
C PRO A 76 22.77 8.81 7.58
N LYS A 77 23.32 9.28 8.71
CA LYS A 77 22.64 9.30 10.00
C LYS A 77 21.48 10.30 9.96
N LYS A 78 20.35 9.88 10.53
CA LYS A 78 19.13 10.67 10.71
C LYS A 78 19.42 11.96 11.48
N LEU A 79 19.04 13.08 10.88
CA LEU A 79 18.90 14.38 11.52
C LEU A 79 17.72 14.34 12.51
N ARG A 80 18.01 14.52 13.80
CA ARG A 80 17.13 15.22 14.75
C ARG A 80 17.99 16.31 15.38
N GLY A 81 17.54 17.54 15.19
CA GLY A 81 18.38 18.72 15.40
C GLY A 81 18.46 19.22 16.82
N ARG A 82 19.31 20.26 16.92
CA ARG A 82 19.21 21.50 17.70
C ARG A 82 20.32 21.66 18.74
N GLY A 83 21.03 22.78 18.61
CA GLY A 83 21.69 23.46 19.73
C GLY A 83 23.21 23.41 19.74
N GLU A 84 23.79 24.38 19.05
CA GLU A 84 25.08 25.07 19.29
C GLU A 84 25.85 24.75 20.59
N SER A 85 27.13 24.38 20.46
CA SER A 85 28.25 25.19 20.99
C SER A 85 29.60 24.57 20.57
N SER A 86 30.50 25.45 20.18
CA SER A 86 31.81 25.22 19.57
C SER A 86 32.95 25.15 20.58
N LYS A 87 34.05 24.48 20.18
CA LYS A 87 35.41 24.40 20.78
C LYS A 87 35.49 23.50 22.03
N ALA A 88 36.49 22.65 22.21
CA ALA A 88 37.91 22.75 21.84
C ALA A 88 38.54 21.38 21.51
N ALA A 89 39.66 21.46 20.80
CA ALA A 89 40.53 20.38 20.38
C ALA A 89 41.54 19.99 21.47
N ALA A 90 42.18 18.84 21.23
CA ALA A 90 43.57 18.46 21.56
C ALA A 90 43.76 17.28 22.54
N ALA A 91 44.33 16.22 21.95
CA ALA A 91 45.42 15.36 22.45
C ALA A 91 45.23 14.55 23.74
N ALA A 92 45.19 13.22 23.57
CA ALA A 92 46.19 12.30 24.15
C ALA A 92 45.94 10.89 23.59
N GLU A 93 46.89 10.39 22.79
CA GLU A 93 47.09 8.96 22.62
C GLU A 93 47.76 8.41 23.89
N GLU A 94 47.40 7.19 24.31
CA GLU A 94 48.34 6.09 24.57
C GLU A 94 47.59 4.81 25.03
N ALA A 95 47.89 3.72 24.32
CA ALA A 95 47.86 2.28 24.66
C ALA A 95 46.67 1.63 25.42
N GLY A 96 46.20 0.50 24.86
CA GLY A 96 45.46 -0.50 25.62
C GLY A 96 44.67 -1.49 24.77
N GLU A 97 45.38 -2.52 24.32
CA GLU A 97 44.98 -3.91 24.00
C GLU A 97 43.57 -4.27 23.49
N VAL A 98 43.63 -5.22 22.55
CA VAL A 98 42.59 -5.94 21.83
C VAL A 98 41.74 -6.80 22.79
N ASP A 99 40.41 -6.77 22.63
CA ASP A 99 39.57 -7.91 22.98
C ASP A 99 38.37 -7.97 22.01
N ASP A 100 38.40 -9.01 21.18
CA ASP A 100 37.31 -9.47 20.31
C ASP A 100 36.03 -9.74 21.13
N PRO A 101 34.82 -9.42 20.62
CA PRO A 101 33.59 -9.83 21.29
C PRO A 101 33.31 -11.31 20.99
N GLU A 102 33.81 -12.18 21.86
CA GLU A 102 33.42 -13.58 21.93
C GLU A 102 31.90 -13.70 22.21
N GLU A 103 31.34 -14.78 21.68
CA GLU A 103 29.91 -15.04 21.50
C GLU A 103 29.01 -14.70 22.70
N ALA A 104 28.07 -13.78 22.48
CA ALA A 104 26.97 -13.55 23.41
C ALA A 104 25.95 -14.70 23.31
N GLU A 105 26.26 -15.81 23.99
CA GLU A 105 25.33 -16.89 24.31
C GLU A 105 24.00 -16.33 24.84
N PRO A 106 22.83 -16.79 24.34
CA PRO A 106 21.54 -16.30 24.81
C PRO A 106 21.35 -16.72 26.27
N SER A 107 21.58 -15.78 27.19
CA SER A 107 21.43 -16.01 28.63
C SER A 107 20.12 -16.75 28.94
N ARG A 108 20.27 -17.95 29.51
CA ARG A 108 19.16 -18.83 29.90
C ARG A 108 18.17 -18.00 30.72
N LYS A 109 16.89 -18.03 30.35
CA LYS A 109 15.81 -17.24 30.99
C LYS A 109 15.67 -17.67 32.47
N LYS A 110 16.44 -17.01 33.35
CA LYS A 110 16.28 -17.13 34.80
C LYS A 110 14.87 -16.66 35.17
N GLY A 111 14.23 -17.35 36.12
CA GLY A 111 12.78 -17.29 36.38
C GLY A 111 12.19 -15.88 36.58
N LYS A 112 10.85 -15.78 36.51
CA LYS A 112 10.08 -14.52 36.49
C LYS A 112 10.32 -13.60 37.72
N HIS A 113 10.85 -14.13 38.81
CA HIS A 113 11.05 -13.42 40.08
C HIS A 113 12.51 -13.11 40.40
N MET A 114 13.44 -13.29 39.44
CA MET A 114 14.85 -13.01 39.65
C MET A 114 15.25 -11.63 39.08
N PRO A 115 16.07 -10.82 39.78
CA PRO A 115 16.60 -9.58 39.22
C PRO A 115 17.38 -9.83 37.92
N LYS A 116 17.27 -8.90 36.97
CA LYS A 116 17.98 -8.95 35.70
C LYS A 116 19.21 -8.04 35.75
N GLU A 117 20.36 -8.59 35.39
CA GLU A 117 21.57 -7.81 35.17
C GLU A 117 21.40 -6.96 33.90
N ILE A 118 21.69 -5.65 33.99
CA ILE A 118 21.66 -4.70 32.88
C ILE A 118 23.02 -4.00 32.85
N SER A 119 23.58 -3.79 31.65
CA SER A 119 24.87 -3.09 31.49
C SER A 119 24.82 -1.67 32.08
N SER A 120 25.83 -1.32 32.87
CA SER A 120 26.02 0.02 33.46
C SER A 120 26.20 1.13 32.42
N LYS A 121 26.59 0.78 31.18
CA LYS A 121 26.73 1.72 30.06
C LYS A 121 25.38 2.14 29.46
N ARG A 122 24.28 1.45 29.82
CA ARG A 122 22.94 1.80 29.33
C ARG A 122 22.38 2.94 30.19
N THR A 123 22.42 4.15 29.64
CA THR A 123 21.82 5.34 30.27
C THR A 123 20.33 5.09 30.56
N TYR A 124 19.88 5.47 31.76
CA TYR A 124 18.47 5.40 32.13
C TYR A 124 17.63 6.30 31.19
N ASN A 125 16.55 5.76 30.61
CA ASN A 125 15.60 6.58 29.87
C ASN A 125 14.55 7.13 30.86
N PRO A 126 14.55 8.44 31.17
CA PRO A 126 13.59 9.03 32.11
C PRO A 126 12.16 9.00 31.59
N PHE A 127 11.96 8.85 30.28
CA PHE A 127 10.65 8.76 29.67
C PHE A 127 10.30 7.29 29.42
N ARG A 128 9.49 6.71 30.32
CA ARG A 128 8.74 5.51 29.96
C ARG A 128 7.73 5.92 28.90
N GLU A 129 7.89 5.44 27.65
CA GLU A 129 6.80 5.45 26.68
C GLU A 129 5.69 4.55 27.23
N SER A 130 4.80 5.13 28.04
CA SER A 130 3.53 4.47 28.36
C SER A 130 2.85 4.27 27.01
N LYS A 131 2.77 3.00 26.56
CA LYS A 131 1.86 2.67 25.47
C LYS A 131 0.50 3.17 25.93
N GLU A 132 0.03 4.28 25.37
CA GLU A 132 -1.31 4.77 25.67
C GLU A 132 -2.25 3.61 25.38
N GLU A 133 -2.84 3.03 26.42
CA GLU A 133 -3.85 2.00 26.22
C GLU A 133 -4.92 2.62 25.32
N ALA A 134 -5.34 1.90 24.29
CA ALA A 134 -6.38 2.37 23.39
C ALA A 134 -7.57 2.82 24.25
N LYS A 135 -7.80 4.14 24.30
CA LYS A 135 -8.77 4.76 25.22
C LYS A 135 -10.11 4.07 25.02
N ARG A 136 -10.51 3.24 26.00
CA ARG A 136 -11.80 2.55 25.95
C ARG A 136 -12.87 3.62 25.96
N ARG A 137 -13.57 3.78 24.85
CA ARG A 137 -14.67 4.73 24.74
C ARG A 137 -15.77 4.24 25.69
N THR A 138 -16.02 4.96 26.78
CA THR A 138 -17.15 4.76 27.71
C THR A 138 -18.45 5.22 27.04
N ARG A 139 -18.84 4.56 25.94
CA ARG A 139 -20.17 4.74 25.35
C ARG A 139 -21.13 3.74 26.00
N ASP A 140 -22.36 4.19 26.18
CA ASP A 140 -23.45 3.32 26.58
C ASP A 140 -23.56 2.17 25.56
N PRO A 141 -23.52 0.90 25.99
CA PRO A 141 -23.54 -0.27 25.11
C PRO A 141 -24.76 -0.31 24.18
N ARG A 142 -25.88 0.32 24.56
CA ARG A 142 -27.07 0.44 23.69
C ARG A 142 -26.82 1.31 22.46
N PHE A 143 -25.91 2.27 22.60
CA PHE A 143 -25.46 3.16 21.54
C PHE A 143 -24.03 2.85 21.09
N ASP A 144 -23.43 1.79 21.63
CA ASP A 144 -22.21 1.22 21.07
C ASP A 144 -22.60 0.60 19.74
N ARG A 145 -21.72 0.72 18.75
CA ARG A 145 -21.97 0.16 17.43
C ARG A 145 -21.81 -1.36 17.52
N LEU A 146 -22.76 -2.03 18.14
CA LEU A 146 -22.93 -3.48 18.26
C LEU A 146 -23.07 -4.05 16.84
N GLY A 147 -21.95 -4.17 16.13
CA GLY A 147 -21.89 -4.56 14.72
C GLY A 147 -20.68 -4.03 13.96
N ASP A 148 -19.99 -2.99 14.46
CA ASP A 148 -18.94 -2.28 13.70
C ASP A 148 -17.53 -2.88 13.78
N LYS A 149 -17.31 -3.94 14.55
CA LYS A 149 -16.00 -4.61 14.53
C LYS A 149 -15.74 -5.32 13.19
N ASP A 150 -16.82 -5.62 12.44
CA ASP A 150 -16.81 -6.18 11.10
C ASP A 150 -17.94 -5.60 10.21
N SER A 151 -18.37 -4.34 10.36
CA SER A 151 -19.52 -3.77 9.61
C SER A 151 -19.26 -3.50 8.12
N ARG A 152 -18.85 -4.54 7.42
CA ARG A 152 -19.37 -4.76 6.08
C ARG A 152 -20.84 -5.08 6.28
N VAL A 153 -21.72 -4.22 5.74
CA VAL A 153 -23.14 -4.55 5.52
C VAL A 153 -23.20 -6.01 5.10
N SER A 154 -23.79 -6.86 5.96
CA SER A 154 -23.84 -8.30 5.74
C SER A 154 -24.37 -8.58 4.34
N GLU A 155 -23.87 -9.61 3.66
CA GLU A 155 -24.41 -9.99 2.34
C GLU A 155 -25.92 -10.17 2.37
N ARG A 156 -26.48 -10.57 3.51
CA ARG A 156 -27.93 -10.63 3.75
C ARG A 156 -28.59 -9.25 3.68
N ALA A 157 -28.04 -8.26 4.37
CA ALA A 157 -28.56 -6.89 4.32
C ALA A 157 -28.46 -6.30 2.90
N ARG A 158 -27.36 -6.55 2.17
CA ARG A 158 -27.23 -6.11 0.77
C ARG A 158 -28.32 -6.69 -0.15
N LYS A 159 -28.73 -7.94 0.10
CA LYS A 159 -29.82 -8.59 -0.62
C LYS A 159 -31.19 -8.04 -0.20
N ASN A 160 -31.43 -7.91 1.11
CA ASN A 160 -32.71 -7.42 1.63
C ASN A 160 -33.01 -5.99 1.18
N TYR A 161 -31.98 -5.17 1.00
CA TYR A 161 -32.10 -3.79 0.55
C TYR A 161 -31.67 -3.59 -0.91
N SER A 162 -31.70 -4.63 -1.76
CA SER A 162 -31.33 -4.48 -3.18
C SER A 162 -32.30 -3.57 -3.93
N PHE A 163 -33.59 -3.61 -3.57
CA PHE A 163 -34.67 -2.79 -4.15
C PHE A 163 -34.36 -1.28 -4.11
N VAL A 164 -33.56 -0.81 -3.15
CA VAL A 164 -33.17 0.60 -3.06
C VAL A 164 -32.41 1.02 -4.32
N PHE A 165 -31.48 0.18 -4.78
CA PHE A 165 -30.68 0.46 -5.97
C PHE A 165 -31.36 0.05 -7.27
N ASP A 166 -32.23 -0.96 -7.21
CA ASP A 166 -32.86 -1.54 -8.39
C ASP A 166 -34.16 -0.80 -8.79
N GLU A 167 -34.89 -0.24 -7.82
CA GLU A 167 -36.21 0.41 -8.03
C GLU A 167 -36.23 1.88 -7.56
N VAL A 168 -35.92 2.13 -6.29
CA VAL A 168 -36.13 3.44 -5.64
C VAL A 168 -35.22 4.53 -6.21
N ILE A 169 -33.91 4.28 -6.33
CA ILE A 169 -32.95 5.28 -6.86
C ILE A 169 -33.25 5.63 -8.33
N PRO A 170 -33.51 4.67 -9.23
CA PRO A 170 -33.92 4.98 -10.61
C PRO A 170 -35.16 5.87 -10.71
N GLU A 171 -36.16 5.66 -9.84
CA GLU A 171 -37.33 6.54 -9.76
C GLU A 171 -36.97 7.93 -9.25
N GLU A 172 -36.14 8.03 -8.21
CA GLU A 172 -35.64 9.30 -7.70
C GLU A 172 -34.86 10.07 -8.77
N GLU A 173 -34.01 9.40 -9.55
CA GLU A 173 -33.29 10.02 -10.67
C GLU A 173 -34.24 10.58 -11.73
N LYS A 174 -35.30 9.84 -12.11
CA LYS A 174 -36.31 10.30 -13.06
C LYS A 174 -37.03 11.54 -12.53
N ASN A 175 -37.42 11.53 -11.26
CA ASN A 175 -38.10 12.64 -10.59
C ASN A 175 -37.20 13.90 -10.48
N LEU A 176 -35.91 13.72 -10.17
CA LEU A 176 -34.95 14.82 -10.13
C LEU A 176 -34.67 15.39 -11.52
N LYS A 177 -34.54 14.56 -12.55
CA LYS A 177 -34.42 15.01 -13.96
C LYS A 177 -35.65 15.80 -14.40
N ALA A 178 -36.85 15.34 -14.04
CA ALA A 178 -38.10 16.05 -14.34
C ALA A 178 -38.16 17.41 -13.61
N SER A 179 -37.76 17.44 -12.33
CA SER A 179 -37.73 18.66 -11.51
C SER A 179 -36.71 19.68 -12.04
N MET A 180 -35.55 19.20 -12.49
CA MET A 180 -34.50 20.02 -13.10
C MET A 180 -34.97 20.75 -14.37
N LYS A 181 -35.80 20.10 -15.20
CA LYS A 181 -36.38 20.71 -16.41
C LYS A 181 -37.41 21.80 -16.09
N LYS A 182 -38.16 21.65 -15.00
CA LYS A 182 -39.23 22.59 -14.60
C LYS A 182 -38.68 23.85 -13.92
N LEU A 183 -37.60 23.72 -13.16
CA LEU A 183 -37.02 24.83 -12.43
C LEU A 183 -36.38 25.83 -13.39
N LYS A 184 -36.53 27.12 -13.11
CA LYS A 184 -35.91 28.21 -13.87
C LYS A 184 -34.66 28.77 -13.18
N GLY A 185 -34.66 28.81 -11.84
CA GLY A 185 -33.58 29.39 -11.04
C GLY A 185 -32.26 28.59 -11.08
N GLU A 186 -31.16 29.30 -11.31
CA GLU A 186 -29.82 28.71 -11.47
C GLU A 186 -29.35 27.99 -10.19
N ASN A 187 -29.44 28.65 -9.04
CA ASN A 187 -29.06 28.05 -7.75
C ASN A 187 -29.85 26.76 -7.43
N SER A 188 -31.16 26.75 -7.72
CA SER A 188 -32.00 25.56 -7.53
C SER A 188 -31.67 24.44 -8.52
N LYS A 189 -31.33 24.77 -9.77
CA LYS A 189 -30.88 23.79 -10.77
C LYS A 189 -29.56 23.15 -10.34
N GLN A 190 -28.59 23.95 -9.89
CA GLN A 190 -27.30 23.45 -9.41
C GLN A 190 -27.45 22.49 -8.21
N ARG A 191 -28.34 22.80 -7.26
CA ARG A 191 -28.63 21.90 -6.13
C ARG A 191 -29.15 20.54 -6.61
N ILE A 192 -30.08 20.52 -7.56
CA ILE A 192 -30.61 19.27 -8.12
C ILE A 192 -29.56 18.52 -8.94
N GLN A 193 -28.77 19.22 -9.76
CA GLN A 193 -27.65 18.63 -10.48
C GLN A 193 -26.66 17.96 -9.53
N ASN A 194 -26.29 18.62 -8.43
CA ASN A 194 -25.39 18.06 -7.43
C ASN A 194 -25.98 16.83 -6.74
N LYS A 195 -27.28 16.84 -6.45
CA LYS A 195 -27.99 15.66 -5.91
C LYS A 195 -27.97 14.50 -6.91
N LEU A 196 -28.20 14.78 -8.19
CA LEU A 196 -28.15 13.78 -9.26
C LEU A 196 -26.74 13.19 -9.44
N LYS A 197 -25.70 14.04 -9.46
CA LYS A 197 -24.28 13.60 -9.46
C LYS A 197 -23.96 12.73 -8.24
N LYS A 198 -24.55 13.00 -7.07
CA LYS A 198 -24.33 12.20 -5.85
C LYS A 198 -25.00 10.83 -5.97
N LEU A 199 -26.24 10.76 -6.46
CA LEU A 199 -26.94 9.50 -6.69
C LEU A 199 -26.22 8.62 -7.72
N GLN A 200 -25.79 9.21 -8.84
CA GLN A 200 -25.03 8.48 -9.86
C GLN A 200 -23.74 7.88 -9.29
N ARG A 201 -22.98 8.65 -8.50
CA ARG A 201 -21.80 8.15 -7.79
C ARG A 201 -22.12 6.98 -6.85
N GLN A 202 -23.22 7.06 -6.10
CA GLN A 202 -23.66 5.97 -5.23
C GLN A 202 -24.03 4.71 -6.02
N VAL A 203 -24.70 4.85 -7.15
CA VAL A 203 -25.04 3.73 -8.05
C VAL A 203 -23.79 3.09 -8.63
N ASP A 204 -22.84 3.89 -9.11
CA ASP A 204 -21.59 3.40 -9.70
C ASP A 204 -20.72 2.69 -8.66
N HIS A 205 -20.61 3.25 -7.45
CA HIS A 205 -19.94 2.58 -6.33
C HIS A 205 -20.61 1.24 -5.98
N HIS A 206 -21.95 1.22 -5.91
CA HIS A 206 -22.67 -0.02 -5.60
C HIS A 206 -22.46 -1.08 -6.70
N LYS A 207 -22.47 -0.69 -7.98
CA LYS A 207 -22.16 -1.59 -9.10
C LYS A 207 -20.72 -2.12 -9.03
N SER A 208 -19.75 -1.28 -8.71
CA SER A 208 -18.34 -1.69 -8.60
C SER A 208 -18.13 -2.67 -7.43
N GLU A 209 -18.76 -2.41 -6.28
CA GLU A 209 -18.72 -3.31 -5.13
C GLU A 209 -19.44 -4.63 -5.38
N LYS A 210 -20.59 -4.62 -6.09
CA LYS A 210 -21.27 -5.85 -6.55
C LYS A 210 -20.34 -6.69 -7.43
N ARG A 211 -19.71 -6.09 -8.45
CA ARG A 211 -18.72 -6.78 -9.32
C ARG A 211 -17.54 -7.34 -8.53
N ARG A 212 -17.02 -6.58 -7.56
CA ARG A 212 -15.93 -7.03 -6.68
C ARG A 212 -16.35 -8.19 -5.79
N ALA A 213 -17.59 -8.20 -5.29
CA ALA A 213 -18.13 -9.30 -4.51
C ALA A 213 -18.33 -10.56 -5.38
N GLU A 214 -18.83 -10.41 -6.59
CA GLU A 214 -19.01 -11.51 -7.56
C GLU A 214 -17.69 -12.15 -7.95
N THR A 215 -16.68 -11.35 -8.30
CA THR A 215 -15.32 -11.85 -8.59
C THR A 215 -14.75 -12.60 -7.39
N ARG A 216 -14.82 -12.04 -6.17
CA ARG A 216 -14.42 -12.76 -4.94
C ARG A 216 -15.16 -14.09 -4.79
N ARG A 217 -16.46 -14.10 -5.00
CA ARG A 217 -17.29 -15.31 -4.87
C ARG A 217 -16.90 -16.37 -5.90
N ASN A 218 -16.68 -15.98 -7.15
CA ASN A 218 -16.31 -16.89 -8.23
C ASN A 218 -14.93 -17.51 -7.99
N VAL A 219 -13.99 -16.69 -7.53
CA VAL A 219 -12.65 -17.12 -7.11
C VAL A 219 -12.71 -18.15 -5.98
N LEU A 220 -13.46 -17.84 -4.92
CA LEU A 220 -13.61 -18.74 -3.78
C LEU A 220 -14.27 -20.06 -4.20
N LYS A 221 -15.32 -20.00 -5.03
CA LYS A 221 -15.97 -21.18 -5.60
C LYS A 221 -14.96 -22.03 -6.40
N ALA A 222 -14.21 -21.44 -7.32
CA ALA A 222 -13.22 -22.15 -8.11
C ALA A 222 -12.15 -22.82 -7.23
N SER A 223 -11.66 -22.11 -6.21
CA SER A 223 -10.69 -22.65 -5.25
C SER A 223 -11.26 -23.82 -4.43
N SER A 224 -12.53 -23.74 -4.00
CA SER A 224 -13.19 -24.84 -3.28
C SER A 224 -13.38 -26.08 -4.14
N VAL A 225 -13.71 -25.91 -5.44
CA VAL A 225 -13.87 -27.04 -6.37
C VAL A 225 -12.53 -27.73 -6.61
N GLY A 226 -11.44 -26.98 -6.80
CA GLY A 226 -10.09 -27.56 -6.93
C GLY A 226 -9.63 -28.28 -5.65
N SER A 227 -9.99 -27.73 -4.49
CA SER A 227 -9.73 -28.35 -3.18
C SER A 227 -10.45 -29.69 -3.03
N SER A 228 -11.74 -29.77 -3.38
CA SER A 228 -12.50 -31.02 -3.32
C SER A 228 -11.96 -32.08 -4.27
N LYS A 229 -11.50 -31.70 -5.48
CA LYS A 229 -10.92 -32.62 -6.45
C LYS A 229 -9.58 -33.20 -5.99
N SER A 230 -8.74 -32.38 -5.37
CA SER A 230 -7.41 -32.81 -4.88
C SER A 230 -7.46 -33.46 -3.49
N GLY A 231 -8.61 -33.44 -2.83
CA GLY A 231 -8.80 -33.93 -1.45
C GLY A 231 -8.12 -33.06 -0.37
N LYS A 232 -7.36 -32.02 -0.76
CA LYS A 232 -6.62 -31.14 0.16
C LYS A 232 -7.36 -29.82 0.33
N LYS A 233 -7.62 -29.41 1.57
CA LYS A 233 -8.22 -28.10 1.90
C LYS A 233 -7.30 -26.97 1.42
N PHE A 234 -7.67 -26.27 0.36
CA PHE A 234 -6.91 -25.16 -0.20
C PHE A 234 -7.58 -23.82 0.14
N TYR A 235 -6.84 -22.94 0.83
CA TYR A 235 -7.29 -21.60 1.19
C TYR A 235 -6.49 -20.57 0.40
N LEU A 236 -7.19 -19.77 -0.42
CA LEU A 236 -6.53 -18.75 -1.22
C LEU A 236 -5.94 -17.66 -0.33
N LYS A 237 -4.65 -17.34 -0.52
CA LYS A 237 -4.00 -16.28 0.27
C LYS A 237 -4.67 -14.95 -0.01
N LYS A 238 -4.63 -14.03 0.97
CA LYS A 238 -5.17 -12.67 0.79
C LYS A 238 -4.52 -11.95 -0.40
N SER A 239 -3.21 -12.12 -0.59
CA SER A 239 -2.45 -11.55 -1.72
C SER A 239 -2.92 -12.09 -3.08
N GLU A 240 -3.18 -13.40 -3.18
CA GLU A 240 -3.69 -14.04 -4.39
C GLU A 240 -5.11 -13.59 -4.71
N MET A 241 -5.99 -13.50 -3.70
CA MET A 241 -7.32 -12.88 -3.84
C MET A 241 -7.25 -11.46 -4.42
N LYS A 242 -6.30 -10.66 -3.92
CA LYS A 242 -6.09 -9.27 -4.39
C LYS A 242 -5.63 -9.24 -5.85
N LYS A 243 -4.71 -10.14 -6.25
CA LYS A 243 -4.26 -10.28 -7.65
C LYS A 243 -5.43 -10.65 -8.57
N GLN A 244 -6.27 -11.61 -8.18
CA GLN A 244 -7.42 -12.03 -9.00
C GLN A 244 -8.48 -10.93 -9.12
N LEU A 245 -8.72 -10.14 -8.07
CA LEU A 245 -9.58 -8.96 -8.15
C LEU A 245 -9.01 -7.90 -9.10
N LEU A 246 -7.69 -7.70 -9.08
CA LEU A 246 -7.02 -6.75 -9.97
C LEU A 246 -7.10 -7.20 -11.43
N LEU A 247 -6.91 -8.50 -11.70
CA LEU A 247 -7.12 -9.08 -13.03
C LEU A 247 -8.56 -8.93 -13.52
N GLY A 248 -9.55 -9.14 -12.63
CA GLY A 248 -10.96 -8.89 -12.93
C GLY A 248 -11.20 -7.43 -13.35
N LYS A 249 -10.69 -6.47 -12.57
CA LYS A 249 -10.78 -5.02 -12.87
C LYS A 249 -10.07 -4.68 -14.19
N PHE A 250 -8.90 -5.27 -14.44
CA PHE A 250 -8.14 -5.07 -15.68
C PHE A 250 -8.95 -5.52 -16.90
N ASN A 251 -9.48 -6.74 -16.86
CA ASN A 251 -10.28 -7.29 -17.95
C ASN A 251 -11.55 -6.48 -18.20
N GLU A 252 -12.19 -5.97 -17.15
CA GLU A 252 -13.34 -5.09 -17.26
C GLU A 252 -12.98 -3.76 -17.95
N LEU A 253 -11.91 -3.10 -17.51
CA LEU A 253 -11.47 -1.83 -18.10
C LEU A 253 -11.00 -2.01 -19.55
N LYS A 254 -10.34 -3.14 -19.86
CA LYS A 254 -9.94 -3.51 -21.22
C LYS A 254 -11.17 -3.69 -22.12
N LYS A 255 -12.20 -4.40 -21.64
CA LYS A 255 -13.49 -4.56 -22.36
C LYS A 255 -14.21 -3.24 -22.58
N GLN A 256 -14.13 -2.32 -21.62
CA GLN A 256 -14.74 -0.99 -21.73
C GLN A 256 -13.92 0.01 -22.57
N GLY A 257 -12.69 -0.34 -22.97
CA GLY A 257 -11.77 0.58 -23.67
C GLY A 257 -11.21 1.72 -22.78
N LYS A 258 -11.42 1.67 -21.46
CA LYS A 258 -11.02 2.74 -20.51
C LYS A 258 -9.72 2.45 -19.78
N LEU A 259 -8.97 1.44 -20.24
CA LEU A 259 -7.75 0.98 -19.58
C LEU A 259 -6.66 2.05 -19.62
N GLU A 260 -6.41 2.66 -20.79
CA GLU A 260 -5.36 3.68 -20.94
C GLU A 260 -5.63 4.92 -20.10
N ASP A 261 -6.87 5.42 -20.10
CA ASP A 261 -7.29 6.54 -19.25
C ASP A 261 -7.09 6.25 -17.76
N TYR A 262 -7.42 5.02 -17.33
CA TYR A 262 -7.22 4.58 -15.97
C TYR A 262 -5.73 4.54 -15.60
N LEU A 263 -4.88 4.01 -16.49
CA LEU A 263 -3.44 3.96 -16.30
C LEU A 263 -2.83 5.38 -16.29
N ALA A 264 -3.26 6.27 -17.19
CA ALA A 264 -2.83 7.66 -17.22
C ALA A 264 -3.18 8.39 -15.91
N LYS A 265 -4.41 8.23 -15.41
CA LYS A 265 -4.83 8.76 -14.09
C LYS A 265 -4.00 8.18 -12.96
N LYS A 266 -3.70 6.88 -12.99
CA LYS A 266 -2.86 6.22 -11.99
C LYS A 266 -1.41 6.72 -12.02
N ARG A 267 -0.82 6.87 -13.21
CA ARG A 267 0.52 7.46 -13.41
C ARG A 267 0.59 8.88 -12.86
N ARG A 268 -0.40 9.73 -13.17
CA ARG A 268 -0.48 11.10 -12.63
C ARG A 268 -0.56 11.13 -11.11
N ARG A 269 -1.43 10.30 -10.51
CA ARG A 269 -1.54 10.20 -9.04
C ARG A 269 -0.25 9.71 -8.38
N ASN A 270 0.43 8.73 -8.99
CA ASN A 270 1.71 8.22 -8.49
C ASN A 270 2.80 9.29 -8.58
N ALA A 271 2.94 9.97 -9.72
CA ALA A 271 3.89 11.08 -9.88
C ALA A 271 3.66 12.20 -8.84
N SER A 272 2.39 12.56 -8.58
CA SER A 272 2.07 13.54 -7.53
C SER A 272 2.41 13.04 -6.12
N LYS A 273 2.23 11.74 -5.84
CA LYS A 273 2.63 11.13 -4.55
C LYS A 273 4.14 11.11 -4.39
N GLU A 274 4.88 10.73 -5.43
CA GLU A 274 6.35 10.73 -5.46
C GLU A 274 6.87 12.14 -5.24
N HIS A 275 6.34 13.13 -5.95
CA HIS A 275 6.67 14.54 -5.73
C HIS A 275 6.40 14.99 -4.29
N LYS A 276 5.30 14.53 -3.66
CA LYS A 276 4.99 14.81 -2.26
C LYS A 276 5.85 14.01 -1.26
N SER A 277 6.42 12.88 -1.67
CA SER A 277 7.32 12.06 -0.84
C SER A 277 8.73 12.66 -0.77
N ILE A 278 9.19 13.31 -1.85
CA ILE A 278 10.51 13.96 -1.90
C ILE A 278 10.56 15.12 -0.88
N PRO A 279 11.61 15.26 -0.05
CA PRO A 279 11.77 16.39 0.86
C PRO A 279 11.74 17.75 0.14
N PHE A 280 11.15 18.78 0.77
CA PHE A 280 10.92 20.09 0.13
C PHE A 280 12.20 20.73 -0.44
N SER A 281 13.35 20.55 0.22
CA SER A 281 14.64 21.06 -0.25
C SER A 281 15.03 20.52 -1.63
N ARG A 282 14.70 19.26 -1.94
CA ARG A 282 15.01 18.61 -3.23
C ARG A 282 13.94 18.83 -4.30
N ARG A 283 12.85 19.54 -3.99
CA ARG A 283 11.78 19.87 -4.96
C ARG A 283 12.10 21.13 -5.76
N GLN A 284 12.86 22.05 -5.18
CA GLN A 284 13.22 23.33 -5.80
C GLN A 284 14.18 23.15 -6.98
N ASP A 285 15.05 22.13 -6.93
CA ASP A 285 16.13 21.93 -7.92
C ASP A 285 15.69 21.27 -9.25
N ARG A 286 14.38 21.00 -9.45
CA ARG A 286 13.87 20.28 -10.64
C ARG A 286 13.05 21.15 -11.60
N TYR A 287 13.05 22.47 -11.41
CA TYR A 287 12.37 23.42 -12.27
C TYR A 287 13.35 24.29 -13.05
#